data_AF-A0A922ZW43-F1
#
_entry.id   AF-A0A922ZW43-F1
#
_cell.length_a   1.000
_cell.length_b   1.000
_cell.length_c   1.000
_cell.angle_alpha   90.00
_cell.angle_beta   90.00
_cell.angle_gamma   90.00
#
_symmetry.space_group_name_H-M   'P 1'
#
loop_
_entity.id
_entity.type
_entity.pdbx_description
1 polymer ?
#
loop_
_entity_poly.entity_id
_entity_poly.type
_entity_poly.pdbx_seq_one_letter_code
_entity_poly.pdbx_strand_id
1 'polypeptide(L)'
;MKYLPLKVIIFCIILPPILHLATIQSLEKYLKKIFIAEIENIYTGDTRLLFDGNLSVKDAVNNNIDNYLQKNKLIPWGVKLNVLVITKSGAIIYPSFEEEDSLTPPSRKQIASENFAILSEGLNLQIDIFLERSSVLVISIFSTYIMLSLLTLSYLYRRGAMKAKMEEKHREEELSRMIEIEKENQKRMNMLTEDKTILANEFKRIKNILEDSKVTTLKNEEGMIEEIISLEEKIKNIHDLYDEQQEENMELKEIIGKYEKGEFKTRKQKEKGSKQVTKRFTSLYKSISFHNRAILGFADLTDDMQIKAEEIIHKMEIDSNLVKVKRKVLLKKNPEAVFEIPFSYNGRIYFSKGKDGKVNILSIGTKNTQEKDLAFIDSI
;
A
#
# COMPACT_ATOMS: atom_id res chain seq x y z
N MET A 1 6.49 23.14 45.80
CA MET A 1 6.58 22.56 47.16
C MET A 1 7.24 21.17 47.22
N LYS A 2 7.66 20.53 46.11
CA LYS A 2 8.33 19.21 46.16
C LYS A 2 9.74 19.21 46.79
N TYR A 3 10.48 20.32 46.68
CA TYR A 3 11.92 20.36 47.04
C TYR A 3 12.24 21.05 48.37
N LEU A 4 11.24 21.56 49.09
CA LEU A 4 11.38 22.04 50.46
C LEU A 4 10.41 21.24 51.33
N PRO A 5 10.86 20.11 51.89
CA PRO A 5 10.01 19.33 52.78
C PRO A 5 9.66 20.19 54.00
N LEU A 6 8.37 20.38 54.24
CA LEU A 6 7.83 21.11 55.40
C LEU A 6 8.47 20.64 56.73
N LYS A 7 8.79 19.35 56.81
CA LYS A 7 9.49 18.73 57.94
C LYS A 7 10.83 19.40 58.26
N VAL A 8 11.59 19.79 57.25
CA VAL A 8 12.91 20.45 57.47
C VAL A 8 12.72 21.89 57.93
N ILE A 9 11.72 22.60 57.42
CA ILE A 9 11.39 23.95 57.90
C ILE A 9 10.99 23.92 59.38
N ILE A 10 10.10 23.00 59.74
CA ILE A 10 9.66 22.81 61.13
C ILE A 10 10.84 22.47 62.04
N PHE A 11 11.71 21.56 61.60
CA PHE A 11 12.91 21.20 62.36
C PHE A 11 13.86 22.39 62.53
N CYS A 12 14.11 23.18 61.48
CA CYS A 12 14.94 24.39 61.54
C CYS A 12 14.36 25.48 62.44
N ILE A 13 13.05 25.53 62.67
CA ILE A 13 12.41 26.50 63.57
C ILE A 13 12.45 26.01 65.03
N ILE A 14 12.23 24.72 65.26
CA ILE A 14 12.13 24.14 66.61
C ILE A 14 13.52 23.81 67.20
N LEU A 15 14.51 23.48 66.37
CA LEU A 15 15.83 23.08 66.84
C LEU A 15 16.62 24.20 67.54
N PRO A 16 16.68 25.45 67.03
CA PRO A 16 17.43 26.53 67.67
C PRO A 16 17.03 26.83 69.13
N PRO A 17 15.74 26.96 69.51
CA PRO A 17 15.38 27.22 70.90
C PRO A 17 15.70 26.04 71.83
N ILE A 18 15.57 24.80 71.35
CA ILE A 18 15.94 23.62 72.15
C ILE A 18 17.44 23.57 72.40
N LEU A 19 18.26 23.77 71.36
CA LEU A 19 19.71 23.81 71.49
C LEU A 19 20.17 24.97 72.36
N HIS A 20 19.54 26.14 72.23
CA HIS A 20 19.84 27.31 73.06
C HIS A 20 19.60 27.03 74.55
N LEU A 21 18.44 26.50 74.92
CA LEU A 21 18.12 26.14 76.30
C LEU A 21 19.11 25.11 76.86
N ALA A 22 19.42 24.06 76.09
CA ALA A 22 20.39 23.05 76.48
C ALA A 22 21.80 23.65 76.68
N THR A 23 22.19 24.57 75.80
CA THR A 23 23.50 25.23 75.86
C THR A 23 23.61 26.14 77.09
N ILE A 24 22.56 26.92 77.41
CA ILE A 24 22.54 27.76 78.62
C ILE A 24 22.65 26.90 79.87
N GLN A 25 21.82 25.86 80.00
CA GLN A 25 21.86 24.98 81.17
C GLN A 25 23.22 24.29 81.34
N SER A 26 23.84 23.89 80.23
CA SER A 26 25.18 23.31 80.24
C SER A 26 26.23 24.34 80.66
N LEU A 27 26.11 25.57 80.16
CA LEU A 27 27.02 26.67 80.47
C LEU A 27 26.92 27.09 81.94
N GLU A 28 25.71 27.19 82.50
CA GLU A 28 25.49 27.46 83.93
C GLU A 28 26.14 26.41 84.82
N LYS A 29 25.96 25.12 84.52
CA LYS A 29 26.60 24.02 85.26
C LYS A 29 28.12 24.06 85.16
N TYR A 30 28.64 24.34 83.96
CA TYR A 30 30.08 24.41 83.72
C TYR A 30 30.71 25.59 84.47
N LEU A 31 30.12 26.78 84.38
CA LEU A 31 30.55 27.95 85.12
C LEU A 31 30.44 27.71 86.62
N LYS A 32 29.36 27.11 87.14
CA LYS A 32 29.20 26.82 88.57
C LYS A 32 30.37 26.00 89.10
N LYS A 33 30.80 24.98 88.36
CA LYS A 33 31.95 24.16 88.75
C LYS A 33 33.27 24.95 88.78
N ILE A 34 33.50 25.81 87.79
CA ILE A 34 34.71 26.65 87.72
C ILE A 34 34.73 27.66 88.87
N PHE A 35 33.63 28.38 89.08
CA PHE A 35 33.53 29.41 90.11
C PHE A 35 33.66 28.85 91.52
N ILE A 36 33.10 27.66 91.79
CA ILE A 36 33.30 26.96 93.08
C ILE A 36 34.78 26.69 93.31
N ALA A 37 35.49 26.13 92.33
CA ALA A 37 36.90 25.81 92.47
C ALA A 37 37.79 27.06 92.61
N GLU A 38 37.46 28.15 91.90
CA GLU A 38 38.21 29.41 91.99
C GLU A 38 37.98 30.12 93.33
N ILE A 39 36.74 30.19 93.83
CA ILE A 39 36.43 30.85 95.10
C ILE A 39 36.94 30.04 96.30
N GLU A 40 36.91 28.71 96.24
CA GLU A 40 37.50 27.83 97.26
C GLU A 40 39.01 28.06 97.39
N ASN A 41 39.72 28.27 96.28
CA ASN A 41 41.15 28.56 96.28
C ASN A 41 41.47 29.98 96.82
N ILE A 42 40.60 30.96 96.57
CA ILE A 42 40.79 32.36 96.98
C ILE A 42 40.47 32.58 98.47
N TYR A 43 39.47 31.86 99.00
CA TYR A 43 39.09 31.95 100.41
C TYR A 43 40.20 31.44 101.36
N THR A 44 40.99 30.46 100.93
CA THR A 44 41.99 29.75 101.77
C THR A 44 43.35 30.46 101.83
N GLY A 45 43.38 31.80 101.72
CA GLY A 45 44.59 32.64 101.63
C GLY A 45 45.52 32.60 102.87
N ASP A 46 46.20 33.70 103.19
CA ASP A 46 47.17 33.74 104.29
C ASP A 46 46.48 33.65 105.67
N THR A 47 46.33 32.43 106.17
CA THR A 47 45.64 32.13 107.43
C THR A 47 46.34 32.72 108.66
N ARG A 48 47.61 33.17 108.55
CA ARG A 48 48.39 33.70 109.68
C ARG A 48 47.78 34.99 110.24
N LEU A 49 47.31 35.87 109.37
CA LEU A 49 46.71 37.15 109.75
C LEU A 49 45.36 37.00 110.46
N LEU A 50 44.66 35.87 110.21
CA LEU A 50 43.39 35.52 110.83
C LEU A 50 43.58 34.99 112.26
N PHE A 51 44.63 34.20 112.51
CA PHE A 51 44.93 33.66 113.85
C PHE A 51 45.55 34.71 114.80
N ASP A 52 46.23 35.72 114.27
CA ASP A 52 46.76 36.85 115.07
C ASP A 52 45.67 37.85 115.50
N GLY A 53 44.44 37.71 115.01
CA GLY A 53 43.30 38.58 115.34
C GLY A 53 43.41 39.99 114.75
N ASN A 54 44.27 40.19 113.74
CA ASN A 54 44.43 41.46 113.04
C ASN A 54 43.32 41.70 111.99
N LEU A 55 42.62 40.64 111.58
CA LEU A 55 41.56 40.68 110.59
C LEU A 55 40.48 39.67 110.96
N SER A 56 39.19 40.04 110.85
CA SER A 56 38.08 39.10 111.01
C SER A 56 38.00 38.17 109.80
N VAL A 57 37.63 36.91 110.02
CA VAL A 57 37.30 35.97 108.94
C VAL A 57 36.19 36.56 108.07
N LYS A 58 35.17 37.21 108.65
CA LYS A 58 34.10 37.87 107.85
C LYS A 58 34.67 38.90 106.87
N ASP A 59 35.56 39.78 107.34
CA ASP A 59 36.15 40.85 106.53
C ASP A 59 37.12 40.34 105.45
N ALA A 60 37.91 39.31 105.79
CA ALA A 60 38.85 38.68 104.86
C ALA A 60 38.12 38.06 103.67
N VAL A 61 37.04 37.34 103.96
CA VAL A 61 36.20 36.67 102.97
C VAL A 61 35.49 37.69 102.10
N ASN A 62 34.93 38.72 102.72
CA ASN A 62 34.23 39.79 102.02
C ASN A 62 35.14 40.50 101.02
N ASN A 63 36.32 40.96 101.47
CA ASN A 63 37.27 41.66 100.60
C ASN A 63 37.81 40.74 99.48
N ASN A 64 38.10 39.48 99.77
CA ASN A 64 38.62 38.54 98.76
C ASN A 64 37.56 38.18 97.71
N ILE A 65 36.31 37.95 98.12
CA ILE A 65 35.21 37.64 97.20
C ILE A 65 34.84 38.88 96.39
N ASP A 66 34.73 40.07 97.00
CA ASP A 66 34.39 41.31 96.30
C ASP A 66 35.47 41.71 95.28
N ASN A 67 36.76 41.59 95.63
CA ASN A 67 37.85 41.82 94.68
C ASN A 67 37.82 40.83 93.51
N TYR A 68 37.48 39.57 93.78
CA TYR A 68 37.33 38.55 92.73
C TYR A 68 36.14 38.87 91.81
N LEU A 69 35.00 39.27 92.37
CA LEU A 69 33.82 39.66 91.60
C LEU A 69 34.13 40.90 90.73
N GLN A 70 34.75 41.94 91.28
CA GLN A 70 35.09 43.16 90.51
C GLN A 70 36.09 42.92 89.38
N LYS A 71 37.04 42.00 89.57
CA LYS A 71 38.07 41.68 88.56
C LYS A 71 37.54 40.76 87.45
N ASN A 72 36.39 40.10 87.64
CA ASN A 72 35.92 39.08 86.74
C ASN A 72 35.30 39.66 85.45
N LYS A 73 35.84 39.27 84.30
CA LYS A 73 35.39 39.71 82.96
C LYS A 73 34.03 39.13 82.55
N LEU A 74 33.52 38.11 83.24
CA LEU A 74 32.27 37.43 82.90
C LEU A 74 31.03 38.13 83.47
N ILE A 75 31.18 38.90 84.55
CA ILE A 75 30.09 39.67 85.16
C ILE A 75 29.51 40.74 84.21
N PRO A 76 30.32 41.59 83.53
CA PRO A 76 29.79 42.55 82.57
C PRO A 76 29.15 41.89 81.35
N TRP A 77 29.43 40.61 81.12
CA TRP A 77 28.82 39.81 80.05
C TRP A 77 27.47 39.21 80.48
N GLY A 78 26.93 39.56 81.65
CA GLY A 78 25.59 39.22 82.11
C GLY A 78 25.49 37.92 82.93
N VAL A 79 26.62 37.46 83.48
CA VAL A 79 26.65 36.38 84.47
C VAL A 79 26.43 36.98 85.86
N LYS A 80 25.31 36.65 86.52
CA LYS A 80 25.06 37.04 87.92
C LYS A 80 25.48 35.89 88.83
N LEU A 81 26.37 36.22 89.75
CA LEU A 81 26.91 35.29 90.76
C LEU A 81 26.30 35.65 92.10
N ASN A 82 25.51 34.74 92.66
CA ASN A 82 25.07 34.83 94.05
C ASN A 82 25.96 33.89 94.86
N VAL A 83 26.91 34.48 95.59
CA VAL A 83 27.84 33.74 96.44
C VAL A 83 27.31 33.80 97.86
N LEU A 84 27.18 32.64 98.50
CA LEU A 84 26.75 32.50 99.88
C LEU A 84 27.73 31.57 100.59
N VAL A 85 28.37 32.09 101.64
CA VAL A 85 29.33 31.31 102.44
C VAL A 85 28.72 31.09 103.81
N ILE A 86 28.49 29.82 104.18
CA ILE A 86 27.88 29.43 105.46
C ILE A 86 28.83 28.49 106.22
N THR A 87 28.89 28.62 107.55
CA THR A 87 29.47 27.59 108.42
C THR A 87 28.61 26.33 108.45
N LYS A 88 29.15 25.20 108.95
CA LYS A 88 28.33 24.00 109.21
C LYS A 88 27.23 24.24 110.25
N SER A 89 27.40 25.23 111.13
CA SER A 89 26.41 25.64 112.14
C SER A 89 25.29 26.53 111.58
N GLY A 90 25.35 26.92 110.31
CA GLY A 90 24.33 27.74 109.66
C GLY A 90 24.57 29.25 109.73
N ALA A 91 25.72 29.70 110.25
CA ALA A 91 26.07 31.11 110.32
C ALA A 91 26.53 31.64 108.95
N ILE A 92 25.94 32.75 108.51
CA ILE A 92 26.28 33.42 107.24
C ILE A 92 27.55 34.24 107.45
N ILE A 93 28.57 33.97 106.63
CA ILE A 93 29.85 34.69 106.64
C ILE A 93 29.90 35.70 105.50
N TYR A 94 29.29 35.39 104.36
CA TYR A 94 29.19 36.27 103.20
C TYR A 94 27.79 36.20 102.59
N PRO A 95 27.16 37.34 102.26
CA PRO A 95 27.65 38.71 102.47
C PRO A 95 27.69 39.09 103.96
N SER A 96 28.73 39.80 104.39
CA SER A 96 28.83 40.31 105.77
C SER A 96 27.96 41.57 105.87
N PHE A 97 26.87 41.49 106.62
CA PHE A 97 26.10 42.68 106.99
C PHE A 97 26.82 43.35 108.17
N GLU A 98 27.07 44.66 108.08
CA GLU A 98 27.62 45.43 109.20
C GLU A 98 26.63 45.33 110.37
N GLU A 99 27.01 44.63 111.43
CA GLU A 99 26.27 44.63 112.69
C GLU A 99 26.50 46.00 113.35
N GLU A 100 25.61 46.96 113.07
CA GLU A 100 25.49 48.22 113.82
C GLU A 100 25.05 47.92 115.26
N ASP A 101 25.95 47.43 116.13
CA ASP A 101 25.82 47.55 117.59
C ASP A 101 27.04 46.96 118.32
N SER A 102 28.14 47.73 118.40
CA SER A 102 29.07 47.60 119.53
C SER A 102 29.87 48.89 119.72
N LEU A 103 29.57 49.62 120.81
CA LEU A 103 30.25 50.87 121.21
C LEU A 103 31.70 50.67 121.69
N THR A 104 32.23 49.45 121.63
CA THR A 104 33.61 49.11 122.00
C THR A 104 34.23 48.21 120.94
N PRO A 105 35.39 48.58 120.36
CA PRO A 105 36.05 47.72 119.38
C PRO A 105 36.46 46.39 120.03
N PRO A 106 36.17 45.24 119.40
CA PRO A 106 36.51 43.93 119.95
C PRO A 106 38.02 43.78 120.15
N SER A 107 38.42 43.10 121.24
CA SER A 107 39.83 42.83 121.52
C SER A 107 40.40 41.83 120.51
N ARG A 108 41.66 41.99 120.09
CA ARG A 108 42.33 41.08 119.13
C ARG A 108 42.23 39.61 119.53
N LYS A 109 42.25 39.31 120.83
CA LYS A 109 42.11 37.94 121.36
C LYS A 109 40.70 37.37 121.15
N GLN A 110 39.66 38.21 121.20
CA GLN A 110 38.27 37.82 120.93
C GLN A 110 38.10 37.52 119.42
N ILE A 111 38.61 38.42 118.57
CA ILE A 111 38.60 38.24 117.10
C ILE A 111 39.32 36.94 116.72
N ALA A 112 40.51 36.67 117.26
CA ALA A 112 41.25 35.44 117.01
C ALA A 112 40.50 34.17 117.47
N SER A 113 39.81 34.23 118.61
CA SER A 113 39.02 33.11 119.13
C SER A 113 37.77 32.83 118.29
N GLU A 114 37.07 33.88 117.85
CA GLU A 114 35.92 33.78 116.95
C GLU A 114 36.34 33.25 115.57
N ASN A 115 37.44 33.77 115.03
CA ASN A 115 38.04 33.27 113.80
C ASN A 115 38.38 31.77 113.90
N PHE A 116 38.99 31.34 115.01
CA PHE A 116 39.33 29.94 115.23
C PHE A 116 38.07 29.05 115.29
N ALA A 117 37.02 29.49 116.00
CA ALA A 117 35.76 28.77 116.07
C ALA A 117 35.14 28.59 114.67
N ILE A 118 35.04 29.67 113.91
CA ILE A 118 34.49 29.68 112.54
C ILE A 118 35.30 28.77 111.59
N LEU A 119 36.63 28.84 111.64
CA LEU A 119 37.50 28.02 110.80
C LEU A 119 37.47 26.53 111.18
N SER A 120 37.32 26.21 112.47
CA SER A 120 37.27 24.82 112.96
C SER A 120 35.98 24.09 112.56
N GLU A 121 34.88 24.81 112.41
CA GLU A 121 33.61 24.27 111.91
C GLU A 121 33.70 23.90 110.43
N GLY A 122 34.52 24.63 109.67
CA GLY A 122 34.67 24.51 108.22
C GLY A 122 33.57 25.26 107.46
N LEU A 123 33.92 25.79 106.29
CA LEU A 123 33.02 26.59 105.47
C LEU A 123 32.44 25.78 104.33
N ASN A 124 31.13 25.88 104.15
CA ASN A 124 30.43 25.36 102.98
C ASN A 124 30.11 26.52 102.04
N LEU A 125 30.64 26.43 100.83
CA LEU A 125 30.43 27.40 99.76
C LEU A 125 29.20 27.00 98.93
N GLN A 126 28.18 27.86 98.92
CA GLN A 126 27.03 27.74 98.03
C GLN A 126 27.09 28.86 96.99
N ILE A 127 27.25 28.49 95.72
CA ILE A 127 27.25 29.43 94.61
C ILE A 127 26.09 29.12 93.69
N ASP A 128 25.23 30.09 93.47
CA ASP A 128 24.19 30.04 92.45
C ASP A 128 24.51 31.02 91.33
N ILE A 129 24.55 30.48 90.12
CA ILE A 129 24.85 31.23 88.91
C ILE A 129 23.58 31.34 88.11
N PHE A 130 23.19 32.57 87.82
CA PHE A 130 22.06 32.86 86.94
C PHE A 130 22.59 33.62 85.73
N LEU A 131 22.42 33.04 84.54
CA LEU A 131 22.63 33.79 83.31
C LEU A 131 21.38 34.64 83.05
N GLU A 132 21.53 35.96 83.05
CA GLU A 132 20.41 36.83 82.79
C GLU A 132 19.91 36.64 81.36
N ARG A 133 18.60 36.53 81.17
CA ARG A 133 18.03 36.27 79.83
C ARG A 133 18.36 37.38 78.82
N SER A 134 18.56 38.61 79.28
CA SER A 134 18.98 39.78 78.48
C SER A 134 20.51 39.90 78.34
N SER A 135 21.29 38.95 78.86
CA SER A 135 22.74 38.93 78.70
C SER A 135 23.14 38.93 77.22
N VAL A 136 24.18 39.70 76.89
CA VAL A 136 24.79 39.72 75.56
C VAL A 136 25.27 38.32 75.15
N LEU A 137 25.76 37.51 76.07
CA LEU A 137 26.13 36.11 75.82
C LEU A 137 24.94 35.28 75.38
N VAL A 138 23.85 35.34 76.14
CA VAL A 138 22.63 34.58 75.88
C VAL A 138 22.02 34.95 74.53
N ILE A 139 21.99 36.25 74.21
CA ILE A 139 21.49 36.78 72.95
C ILE A 139 22.42 36.39 71.79
N SER A 140 23.74 36.48 71.98
CA SER A 140 24.73 36.11 70.96
C SER A 140 24.63 34.62 70.60
N ILE A 141 24.59 33.74 71.60
CA ILE A 141 24.41 32.29 71.39
C ILE A 141 23.11 32.02 70.64
N PHE A 142 21.99 32.64 71.05
CA PHE A 142 20.71 32.47 70.35
C PHE A 142 20.78 32.93 68.88
N SER A 143 21.36 34.10 68.64
CA SER A 143 21.53 34.68 67.31
C SER A 143 22.35 33.78 66.40
N THR A 144 23.44 33.18 66.91
CA THR A 144 24.26 32.25 66.12
C THR A 144 23.47 31.00 65.70
N TYR A 145 22.63 30.43 66.58
CA TYR A 145 21.79 29.30 66.22
C TYR A 145 20.70 29.65 65.21
N ILE A 146 20.08 30.83 65.32
CA ILE A 146 19.13 31.33 64.31
C ILE A 146 19.83 31.51 62.97
N MET A 147 21.00 32.16 62.96
CA MET A 147 21.76 32.41 61.75
C MET A 147 22.16 31.11 61.05
N LEU A 148 22.63 30.11 61.81
CA LEU A 148 22.97 28.80 61.28
C LEU A 148 21.73 28.12 60.66
N SER A 149 20.59 28.17 61.35
CA SER A 149 19.33 27.63 60.84
C SER A 149 18.90 28.32 59.53
N LEU A 150 18.94 29.66 59.46
CA LEU A 150 18.62 30.42 58.26
C LEU A 150 19.56 30.10 57.09
N LEU A 151 20.86 29.93 57.35
CA LEU A 151 21.83 29.54 56.33
C LEU A 151 21.53 28.15 55.77
N THR A 152 21.22 27.17 56.63
CA THR A 152 20.84 25.83 56.18
C THR A 152 19.56 25.84 55.34
N LEU A 153 18.55 26.62 55.76
CA LEU A 153 17.31 26.78 55.02
C LEU A 153 17.53 27.44 53.66
N SER A 154 18.32 28.51 53.61
CA SER A 154 18.67 29.23 52.37
C SER A 154 19.42 28.33 51.39
N TYR A 155 20.36 27.52 51.89
CA TYR A 155 21.09 26.55 51.09
C TYR A 155 20.17 25.51 50.46
N LEU A 156 19.29 24.90 51.25
CA LEU A 156 18.31 23.92 50.77
C LEU A 156 17.30 24.54 49.80
N TYR A 157 16.85 25.77 50.06
CA TYR A 157 15.97 26.52 49.16
C TYR A 157 16.62 26.73 47.80
N ARG A 158 17.87 27.22 47.77
CA ARG A 158 18.62 27.46 46.52
C ARG A 158 18.82 26.17 45.72
N ARG A 159 19.17 25.07 46.40
CA ARG A 159 19.29 23.74 45.75
C ARG A 159 17.95 23.26 45.19
N GLY A 160 16.86 23.40 45.95
CA GLY A 160 15.53 23.01 45.52
C GLY A 160 15.02 23.82 44.34
N ALA A 161 15.26 25.14 44.32
CA ALA A 161 14.87 26.03 43.25
C ALA A 161 15.63 25.71 41.94
N MET A 162 16.94 25.45 42.03
CA MET A 162 17.73 25.02 40.86
C MET A 162 17.22 23.71 40.26
N LYS A 163 16.90 22.72 41.10
CA LYS A 163 16.36 21.44 40.63
C LYS A 163 14.98 21.61 39.97
N ALA A 164 14.11 22.42 40.56
CA ALA A 164 12.80 22.73 39.98
C ALA A 164 12.94 23.36 38.59
N LYS A 165 13.87 24.31 38.44
CA LYS A 165 14.13 24.98 37.15
C LYS A 165 14.67 24.01 36.09
N MET A 166 15.54 23.08 36.47
CA MET A 166 16.05 22.06 35.55
C MET A 166 14.94 21.11 35.09
N GLU A 167 14.08 20.66 36.00
CA GLU A 167 12.94 19.80 35.64
C GLU A 167 11.90 20.51 34.77
N GLU A 168 11.66 21.80 35.03
CA GLU A 168 10.78 22.63 34.21
C GLU A 168 11.32 22.76 32.79
N LYS A 169 12.62 23.04 32.64
CA LYS A 169 13.27 23.09 31.33
C LYS A 169 13.21 21.75 30.59
N HIS A 170 13.48 20.64 31.29
CA HIS A 170 13.35 19.31 30.69
C HIS A 170 11.91 19.02 30.24
N ARG A 171 10.91 19.40 31.06
CA ARG A 171 9.50 19.24 30.71
C ARG A 171 9.11 20.08 29.49
N GLU A 172 9.62 21.31 29.38
CA GLU A 172 9.39 22.16 28.19
C GLU A 172 10.03 21.56 26.94
N GLU A 173 11.25 21.03 27.03
CA GLU A 173 11.94 20.34 25.92
C GLU A 173 11.20 19.06 25.50
N GLU A 174 10.67 18.29 26.44
CA GLU A 174 9.83 17.12 26.15
C GLU A 174 8.50 17.53 25.51
N LEU A 175 7.84 18.56 26.03
CA LEU A 175 6.59 19.07 25.48
C LEU A 175 6.78 19.57 24.05
N SER A 176 7.87 20.29 23.78
CA SER A 176 8.21 20.78 22.44
C SER A 176 8.42 19.63 21.46
N ARG A 177 9.15 18.58 21.89
CA ARG A 177 9.33 17.35 21.10
C ARG A 177 8.01 16.64 20.82
N MET A 178 7.13 16.54 21.81
CA MET A 178 5.82 15.90 21.65
C MET A 178 4.92 16.69 20.67
N ILE A 179 4.93 18.03 20.75
CA ILE A 179 4.20 18.89 19.81
C ILE A 179 4.72 18.72 18.38
N GLU A 180 6.04 18.56 18.19
CA GLU A 180 6.62 18.35 16.87
C GLU A 180 6.19 16.99 16.27
N ILE A 181 6.22 15.93 17.08
CA ILE A 181 5.73 14.59 16.69
C ILE A 181 4.23 14.63 16.36
N GLU A 182 3.42 15.32 17.17
CA GLU A 182 1.99 15.49 16.91
C GLU A 182 1.74 16.19 15.58
N LYS A 183 2.49 17.26 15.27
CA LYS A 183 2.40 17.95 13.98
C LYS A 183 2.80 17.05 12.82
N GLU A 184 3.84 16.24 12.97
CA GLU A 184 4.26 15.29 11.94
C GLU A 184 3.19 14.22 11.71
N ASN A 185 2.65 13.65 12.77
CA ASN A 185 1.57 12.67 12.70
C ASN A 185 0.31 13.25 12.07
N GLN A 186 -0.05 14.50 12.40
CA GLN A 186 -1.16 15.20 11.78
C GLN A 186 -0.95 15.40 10.28
N LYS A 187 0.27 15.77 9.85
CA LYS A 187 0.62 15.87 8.42
C LYS A 187 0.49 14.53 7.72
N ARG A 188 1.02 13.45 8.30
CA ARG A 188 0.90 12.08 7.76
C ARG A 188 -0.57 11.65 7.66
N MET A 189 -1.38 11.96 8.66
CA MET A 189 -2.82 11.66 8.65
C MET A 189 -3.50 12.40 7.50
N ASN A 190 -3.22 13.68 7.33
CA ASN A 190 -3.79 14.47 6.24
C ASN A 190 -3.40 13.91 4.86
N MET A 191 -2.13 13.54 4.66
CA MET A 191 -1.68 12.89 3.41
C MET A 191 -2.41 11.58 3.17
N LEU A 192 -2.52 10.71 4.18
CA LEU A 192 -3.26 9.44 4.06
C LEU A 192 -4.75 9.66 3.76
N THR A 193 -5.36 10.71 4.30
CA THR A 193 -6.75 11.05 3.96
C THR A 193 -6.88 11.53 2.53
N GLU A 194 -5.91 12.30 2.02
CA GLU A 194 -5.87 12.74 0.63
C GLU A 194 -5.70 11.53 -0.30
N ASP A 195 -4.71 10.67 -0.05
CA ASP A 195 -4.49 9.42 -0.78
C ASP A 195 -5.74 8.53 -0.79
N LYS A 196 -6.43 8.41 0.34
CA LYS A 196 -7.68 7.66 0.43
C LYS A 196 -8.77 8.24 -0.47
N THR A 197 -8.88 9.56 -0.57
CA THR A 197 -9.86 10.21 -1.45
C THR A 197 -9.51 10.04 -2.93
N ILE A 198 -8.23 10.14 -3.28
CA ILE A 198 -7.73 9.86 -4.63
C ILE A 198 -8.03 8.42 -5.02
N LEU A 199 -7.65 7.46 -4.18
CA LEU A 199 -7.84 6.03 -4.45
C LEU A 199 -9.32 5.65 -4.53
N ALA A 200 -10.18 6.26 -3.70
CA ALA A 200 -11.63 6.08 -3.78
C ALA A 200 -12.20 6.62 -5.12
N ASN A 201 -11.68 7.74 -5.60
CA ASN A 201 -12.08 8.30 -6.90
C ASN A 201 -11.58 7.44 -8.06
N GLU A 202 -10.35 6.94 -8.02
CA GLU A 202 -9.82 6.00 -9.03
C GLU A 202 -10.61 4.70 -9.05
N PHE A 203 -10.90 4.15 -7.88
CA PHE A 203 -11.74 2.95 -7.75
C PHE A 203 -13.13 3.17 -8.38
N LYS A 204 -13.76 4.31 -8.10
CA LYS A 204 -15.04 4.68 -8.71
C LYS A 204 -14.93 4.80 -10.24
N ARG A 205 -13.85 5.41 -10.74
CA ARG A 205 -13.61 5.54 -12.19
C ARG A 205 -13.45 4.18 -12.85
N ILE A 206 -12.62 3.30 -12.28
CA ILE A 206 -12.39 1.95 -12.79
C ILE A 206 -13.69 1.15 -12.76
N LYS A 207 -14.47 1.25 -11.68
CA LYS A 207 -15.78 0.59 -11.58
C LYS A 207 -16.72 1.05 -12.69
N ASN A 208 -16.82 2.35 -12.95
CA ASN A 208 -17.67 2.88 -14.01
C ASN A 208 -17.21 2.39 -15.39
N ILE A 209 -15.90 2.42 -15.68
CA ILE A 209 -15.35 1.89 -16.94
C ILE A 209 -15.69 0.40 -17.10
N LEU A 210 -15.60 -0.38 -16.03
CA LEU A 210 -15.94 -1.79 -16.05
C LEU A 210 -17.44 -2.01 -16.31
N GLU A 211 -18.32 -1.26 -15.65
CA GLU A 211 -19.77 -1.30 -15.91
C GLU A 211 -20.09 -0.89 -17.36
N ASP A 212 -19.51 0.20 -17.87
CA ASP A 212 -19.69 0.65 -19.25
C ASP A 212 -19.20 -0.40 -20.24
N SER A 213 -18.01 -0.97 -20.02
CA SER A 213 -17.46 -2.02 -20.89
C SER A 213 -18.39 -3.24 -20.93
N LYS A 214 -18.91 -3.67 -19.77
CA LYS A 214 -19.85 -4.79 -19.68
C LYS A 214 -21.13 -4.51 -20.47
N VAL A 215 -21.69 -3.31 -20.36
CA VAL A 215 -22.87 -2.91 -21.13
C VAL A 215 -22.56 -2.88 -22.62
N THR A 216 -21.40 -2.37 -23.05
CA THR A 216 -21.02 -2.36 -24.47
C THR A 216 -20.79 -3.76 -25.02
N THR A 217 -20.16 -4.66 -24.25
CA THR A 217 -19.98 -6.06 -24.63
C THR A 217 -21.32 -6.75 -24.77
N LEU A 218 -22.25 -6.58 -23.81
CA LEU A 218 -23.59 -7.14 -23.90
C LEU A 218 -24.34 -6.65 -25.14
N LYS A 219 -24.30 -5.34 -25.44
CA LYS A 219 -24.92 -4.78 -26.65
C LYS A 219 -24.30 -5.30 -27.94
N ASN A 220 -22.97 -5.44 -27.98
CA ASN A 220 -22.29 -6.00 -29.14
C ASN A 220 -22.60 -7.49 -29.30
N GLU A 221 -22.63 -8.26 -28.21
CA GLU A 221 -23.03 -9.66 -28.21
C GLU A 221 -24.47 -9.83 -28.71
N GLU A 222 -25.42 -9.02 -28.22
CA GLU A 222 -26.80 -8.99 -28.72
C GLU A 222 -26.87 -8.67 -30.22
N GLY A 223 -26.13 -7.65 -30.68
CA GLY A 223 -26.07 -7.31 -32.11
C GLY A 223 -25.46 -8.42 -32.97
N MET A 224 -24.43 -9.11 -32.48
CA MET A 224 -23.84 -10.28 -33.16
C MET A 224 -24.82 -11.45 -33.21
N ILE A 225 -25.61 -11.67 -32.16
CA ILE A 225 -26.66 -12.70 -32.13
C ILE A 225 -27.75 -12.38 -33.16
N GLU A 226 -28.20 -11.12 -33.24
CA GLU A 226 -29.16 -10.68 -34.27
C GLU A 226 -28.61 -10.88 -35.69
N GLU A 227 -27.34 -10.55 -35.93
CA GLU A 227 -26.70 -10.80 -37.22
C GLU A 227 -26.64 -12.29 -37.54
N ILE A 228 -26.27 -13.14 -36.58
CA ILE A 228 -26.26 -14.61 -36.73
C ILE A 228 -27.65 -15.12 -37.10
N ILE A 229 -28.70 -14.69 -36.38
CA ILE A 229 -30.09 -15.08 -36.69
C ILE A 229 -30.46 -14.68 -38.12
N SER A 230 -30.09 -13.46 -38.55
CA SER A 230 -30.36 -12.99 -39.92
C SER A 230 -29.61 -13.79 -40.99
N LEU A 231 -28.39 -14.25 -40.68
CA LEU A 231 -27.59 -15.09 -41.55
C LEU A 231 -28.13 -16.52 -41.60
N GLU A 232 -28.55 -17.08 -40.47
CA GLU A 232 -29.21 -18.38 -40.40
C GLU A 232 -30.50 -18.38 -41.24
N GLU A 233 -31.32 -17.33 -41.16
CA GLU A 233 -32.53 -17.19 -41.98
C GLU A 233 -32.20 -17.11 -43.48
N LYS A 234 -31.16 -16.35 -43.86
CA LYS A 234 -30.69 -16.31 -45.25
C LYS A 234 -30.17 -17.67 -45.74
N ILE A 235 -29.39 -18.38 -44.92
CA ILE A 235 -28.89 -19.71 -45.25
C ILE A 235 -30.05 -20.67 -45.45
N LYS A 236 -31.04 -20.63 -44.56
CA LYS A 236 -32.26 -21.45 -44.67
C LYS A 236 -33.00 -21.18 -45.99
N ASN A 237 -33.24 -19.91 -46.32
CA ASN A 237 -33.89 -19.54 -47.58
C ASN A 237 -33.11 -20.01 -48.82
N ILE A 238 -31.78 -19.92 -48.80
CA ILE A 238 -30.93 -20.45 -49.88
C ILE A 238 -31.03 -21.97 -49.95
N HIS A 239 -31.05 -22.65 -48.81
CA HIS A 239 -31.17 -24.10 -48.75
C HIS A 239 -32.51 -24.56 -49.31
N ASP A 240 -33.61 -23.92 -48.90
CA ASP A 240 -34.97 -24.19 -49.41
C ASP A 240 -35.02 -24.00 -50.94
N LEU A 241 -34.45 -22.91 -51.46
CA LEU A 241 -34.35 -22.67 -52.92
C LEU A 241 -33.50 -23.73 -53.63
N TYR A 242 -32.42 -24.18 -53.00
CA TYR A 242 -31.57 -25.23 -53.56
C TYR A 242 -32.30 -26.57 -53.63
N ASP A 243 -33.07 -26.91 -52.60
CA ASP A 243 -33.88 -28.13 -52.56
C ASP A 243 -34.98 -28.09 -53.62
N GLU A 244 -35.67 -26.96 -53.80
CA GLU A 244 -36.62 -26.74 -54.91
C GLU A 244 -35.94 -26.92 -56.27
N GLN A 245 -34.75 -26.35 -56.46
CA GLN A 245 -33.98 -26.53 -57.70
C GLN A 245 -33.52 -27.97 -57.92
N GLN A 246 -33.20 -28.72 -56.86
CA GLN A 246 -32.85 -30.15 -56.97
C GLN A 246 -34.07 -30.98 -57.37
N GLU A 247 -35.23 -30.68 -56.81
CA GLU A 247 -36.51 -31.31 -57.18
C GLU A 247 -36.84 -31.03 -58.65
N GLU A 248 -36.78 -29.76 -59.10
CA GLU A 248 -36.97 -29.39 -60.50
C GLU A 248 -35.96 -30.08 -61.43
N ASN A 249 -34.68 -30.13 -61.04
CA ASN A 249 -33.66 -30.86 -61.81
C ASN A 249 -33.94 -32.37 -61.88
N MET A 250 -34.53 -32.96 -60.84
CA MET A 250 -34.92 -34.37 -60.84
C MET A 250 -36.08 -34.60 -61.80
N GLU A 251 -37.10 -33.74 -61.78
CA GLU A 251 -38.22 -33.78 -62.73
C GLU A 251 -37.75 -33.61 -64.18
N LEU A 252 -36.89 -32.62 -64.44
CA LEU A 252 -36.31 -32.38 -65.76
C LEU A 252 -35.47 -33.56 -66.25
N LYS A 253 -34.65 -34.18 -65.39
CA LYS A 253 -33.90 -35.40 -65.73
C LYS A 253 -34.83 -36.56 -66.07
N GLU A 254 -35.95 -36.70 -65.36
CA GLU A 254 -36.94 -37.74 -65.66
C GLU A 254 -37.60 -37.51 -67.03
N ILE A 255 -37.92 -36.25 -67.36
CA ILE A 255 -38.45 -35.85 -68.66
C ILE A 255 -37.43 -36.15 -69.76
N ILE A 256 -36.17 -35.74 -69.60
CA ILE A 256 -35.10 -36.03 -70.57
C ILE A 256 -34.96 -37.56 -70.78
N GLY A 257 -34.96 -38.34 -69.71
CA GLY A 257 -34.89 -39.80 -69.79
C GLY A 257 -36.04 -40.45 -70.57
N LYS A 258 -37.23 -39.83 -70.58
CA LYS A 258 -38.37 -40.25 -71.41
C LYS A 258 -38.16 -39.92 -72.89
N TYR A 259 -37.59 -38.77 -73.21
CA TYR A 259 -37.30 -38.36 -74.60
C TYR A 259 -36.16 -39.16 -75.25
N GLU A 260 -35.06 -39.40 -74.52
CA GLU A 260 -33.90 -40.15 -75.06
C GLU A 260 -34.25 -41.60 -75.43
N LYS A 261 -35.12 -42.25 -74.65
CA LYS A 261 -35.64 -43.60 -74.97
C LYS A 261 -36.43 -43.62 -76.29
N GLY A 262 -37.01 -42.50 -76.69
CA GLY A 262 -37.66 -42.31 -77.99
C GLY A 262 -36.65 -42.23 -79.14
N GLU A 263 -35.64 -41.39 -79.04
CA GLU A 263 -34.63 -41.17 -80.10
C GLU A 263 -33.72 -42.38 -80.35
N PHE A 264 -33.39 -43.16 -79.32
CA PHE A 264 -32.49 -44.32 -79.46
C PHE A 264 -33.09 -45.42 -80.34
N LYS A 265 -34.43 -45.52 -80.39
CA LYS A 265 -35.14 -46.48 -81.26
C LYS A 265 -35.05 -46.06 -82.73
N THR A 266 -35.17 -44.76 -83.02
CA THR A 266 -35.14 -44.19 -84.38
C THR A 266 -33.73 -44.27 -85.00
N ARG A 267 -32.67 -44.04 -84.21
CA ARG A 267 -31.28 -44.07 -84.71
C ARG A 267 -30.80 -45.47 -85.10
N LYS A 268 -31.18 -46.51 -84.33
CA LYS A 268 -30.86 -47.93 -84.63
C LYS A 268 -31.50 -48.44 -85.93
N GLN A 269 -32.65 -47.89 -86.34
CA GLN A 269 -33.34 -48.30 -87.57
C GLN A 269 -32.62 -47.75 -88.82
N LYS A 270 -32.12 -46.51 -88.76
CA LYS A 270 -31.39 -45.87 -89.87
C LYS A 270 -30.02 -46.51 -90.17
N GLU A 271 -29.28 -46.94 -89.15
CA GLU A 271 -28.00 -47.64 -89.35
C GLU A 271 -28.11 -49.04 -89.99
N LYS A 272 -29.24 -49.72 -89.82
CA LYS A 272 -29.47 -51.03 -90.45
C LYS A 272 -29.75 -50.88 -91.96
N GLY A 273 -30.50 -49.87 -92.36
CA GLY A 273 -30.81 -49.59 -93.76
C GLY A 273 -29.58 -49.23 -94.60
N SER A 274 -28.69 -48.39 -94.08
CA SER A 274 -27.48 -47.95 -94.81
C SER A 274 -26.47 -49.10 -95.06
N LYS A 275 -26.35 -50.03 -94.11
CA LYS A 275 -25.47 -51.21 -94.25
C LYS A 275 -25.95 -52.19 -95.33
N GLN A 276 -27.25 -52.31 -95.54
CA GLN A 276 -27.82 -53.17 -96.59
C GLN A 276 -27.58 -52.58 -97.98
N VAL A 277 -27.76 -51.26 -98.14
CA VAL A 277 -27.48 -50.53 -99.38
C VAL A 277 -25.99 -50.62 -99.76
N THR A 278 -25.09 -50.47 -98.79
CA THR A 278 -23.64 -50.58 -99.02
C THR A 278 -23.28 -51.93 -99.65
N LYS A 279 -23.79 -53.04 -99.07
CA LYS A 279 -23.52 -54.40 -99.59
C LYS A 279 -24.07 -54.60 -101.01
N ARG A 280 -25.27 -54.07 -101.29
CA ARG A 280 -25.92 -54.15 -102.62
C ARG A 280 -25.10 -53.43 -103.69
N PHE A 281 -24.63 -52.22 -103.41
CA PHE A 281 -23.87 -51.42 -104.37
C PHE A 281 -22.47 -51.97 -104.63
N THR A 282 -21.75 -52.45 -103.60
CA THR A 282 -20.43 -53.08 -103.78
C THR A 282 -20.49 -54.36 -104.61
N SER A 283 -21.62 -55.09 -104.59
CA SER A 283 -21.79 -56.32 -105.36
C SER A 283 -22.18 -56.10 -106.82
N LEU A 284 -23.00 -55.07 -107.11
CA LEU A 284 -23.61 -54.86 -108.43
C LEU A 284 -22.80 -53.93 -109.34
N TYR A 285 -22.12 -52.93 -108.78
CA TYR A 285 -21.45 -51.88 -109.55
C TYR A 285 -19.95 -51.90 -109.24
N LYS A 286 -19.16 -52.46 -110.16
CA LYS A 286 -17.71 -52.65 -109.95
C LYS A 286 -16.87 -51.54 -110.58
N SER A 287 -17.41 -50.80 -111.55
CA SER A 287 -16.73 -49.66 -112.19
C SER A 287 -17.11 -48.30 -111.61
N ILE A 288 -18.15 -48.24 -110.77
CA ILE A 288 -18.57 -47.04 -110.03
C ILE A 288 -18.12 -47.10 -108.55
N SER A 289 -17.63 -45.97 -108.02
CA SER A 289 -17.39 -45.81 -106.58
C SER A 289 -18.47 -44.94 -105.91
N PHE A 290 -18.82 -45.27 -104.67
CA PHE A 290 -19.87 -44.56 -103.91
C PHE A 290 -19.28 -43.93 -102.65
N HIS A 291 -19.55 -42.65 -102.45
CA HIS A 291 -19.23 -41.97 -101.20
C HIS A 291 -20.25 -42.36 -100.10
N ASN A 292 -19.82 -42.38 -98.83
CA ASN A 292 -20.70 -42.77 -97.69
C ASN A 292 -21.96 -41.88 -97.61
N ARG A 293 -21.83 -40.60 -97.98
CA ARG A 293 -22.96 -39.66 -98.09
C ARG A 293 -23.99 -40.09 -99.14
N ALA A 294 -23.56 -40.62 -100.28
CA ALA A 294 -24.45 -41.12 -101.33
C ALA A 294 -25.23 -42.37 -100.88
N ILE A 295 -24.60 -43.24 -100.08
CA ILE A 295 -25.23 -44.45 -99.52
C ILE A 295 -26.32 -44.08 -98.51
N LEU A 296 -26.03 -43.14 -97.60
CA LEU A 296 -27.01 -42.64 -96.64
C LEU A 296 -28.16 -41.91 -97.33
N GLY A 297 -27.82 -41.07 -98.31
CA GLY A 297 -28.81 -40.34 -99.10
C GLY A 297 -29.71 -41.27 -99.91
N PHE A 298 -29.19 -42.38 -100.45
CA PHE A 298 -29.98 -43.40 -101.13
C PHE A 298 -30.91 -44.16 -100.17
N ALA A 299 -30.44 -44.51 -98.97
CA ALA A 299 -31.24 -45.22 -97.96
C ALA A 299 -32.44 -44.38 -97.46
N ASP A 300 -32.32 -43.05 -97.49
CA ASP A 300 -33.39 -42.13 -97.09
C ASP A 300 -34.39 -41.81 -98.23
N LEU A 301 -34.18 -42.32 -99.46
CA LEU A 301 -35.14 -42.19 -100.56
C LEU A 301 -36.31 -43.16 -100.40
N THR A 302 -37.48 -42.79 -100.94
CA THR A 302 -38.61 -43.71 -101.09
C THR A 302 -38.29 -44.82 -102.10
N ASP A 303 -38.92 -45.98 -101.97
CA ASP A 303 -38.67 -47.16 -102.83
C ASP A 303 -38.75 -46.83 -104.34
N ASP A 304 -39.76 -46.06 -104.76
CA ASP A 304 -39.91 -45.59 -106.15
C ASP A 304 -38.74 -44.71 -106.64
N MET A 305 -38.16 -43.91 -105.75
CA MET A 305 -37.00 -43.07 -106.05
C MET A 305 -35.70 -43.88 -106.07
N GLN A 306 -35.57 -44.87 -105.18
CA GLN A 306 -34.44 -45.79 -105.16
C GLN A 306 -34.35 -46.57 -106.48
N ILE A 307 -35.46 -47.12 -106.96
CA ILE A 307 -35.51 -47.86 -108.23
C ILE A 307 -35.07 -46.98 -109.40
N LYS A 308 -35.57 -45.74 -109.47
CA LYS A 308 -35.21 -44.79 -110.55
C LYS A 308 -33.77 -44.31 -110.45
N ALA A 309 -33.25 -44.10 -109.25
CA ALA A 309 -31.84 -43.76 -109.03
C ALA A 309 -30.93 -44.91 -109.48
N GLU A 310 -31.27 -46.14 -109.11
CA GLU A 310 -30.52 -47.35 -109.43
C GLU A 310 -30.53 -47.65 -110.94
N GLU A 311 -31.62 -47.37 -111.65
CA GLU A 311 -31.67 -47.46 -113.11
C GLU A 311 -30.64 -46.53 -113.78
N ILE A 312 -30.49 -45.30 -113.26
CA ILE A 312 -29.49 -44.36 -113.78
C ILE A 312 -28.08 -44.85 -113.46
N ILE A 313 -27.83 -45.31 -112.23
CA ILE A 313 -26.53 -45.85 -111.81
C ILE A 313 -26.15 -47.03 -112.71
N HIS A 314 -27.09 -47.93 -113.01
CA HIS A 314 -26.86 -49.06 -113.91
C HIS A 314 -26.54 -48.60 -115.35
N LYS A 315 -27.22 -47.58 -115.88
CA LYS A 315 -26.87 -46.99 -117.17
C LYS A 315 -25.46 -46.38 -117.18
N MET A 316 -25.04 -45.77 -116.06
CA MET A 316 -23.69 -45.22 -115.91
C MET A 316 -22.60 -46.30 -115.86
N GLU A 317 -22.90 -47.48 -115.32
CA GLU A 317 -21.98 -48.64 -115.26
C GLU A 317 -21.75 -49.23 -116.66
N ILE A 318 -22.78 -49.25 -117.53
CA ILE A 318 -22.69 -49.77 -118.89
C ILE A 318 -21.93 -48.82 -119.81
N ASP A 319 -22.34 -47.55 -119.87
CA ASP A 319 -21.63 -46.49 -120.58
C ASP A 319 -22.01 -45.12 -120.01
N SER A 320 -21.00 -44.40 -119.53
CA SER A 320 -21.16 -43.08 -118.93
C SER A 320 -21.69 -42.01 -119.91
N ASN A 321 -21.60 -42.24 -121.22
CA ASN A 321 -22.11 -41.30 -122.24
C ASN A 321 -23.61 -41.46 -122.53
N LEU A 322 -24.24 -42.54 -122.07
CA LEU A 322 -25.68 -42.79 -122.28
C LEU A 322 -26.59 -41.96 -121.36
N VAL A 323 -26.03 -41.24 -120.38
CA VAL A 323 -26.82 -40.56 -119.35
C VAL A 323 -26.97 -39.06 -119.65
N LYS A 324 -28.22 -38.59 -119.66
CA LYS A 324 -28.58 -37.19 -119.94
C LYS A 324 -28.21 -36.27 -118.77
N VAL A 325 -27.01 -35.70 -118.83
CA VAL A 325 -26.53 -34.71 -117.85
C VAL A 325 -27.30 -33.40 -118.00
N LYS A 326 -27.83 -32.86 -116.88
CA LYS A 326 -28.59 -31.60 -116.91
C LYS A 326 -27.69 -30.37 -116.92
N ARG A 327 -26.66 -30.36 -116.06
CA ARG A 327 -25.67 -29.28 -115.96
C ARG A 327 -24.37 -29.76 -115.35
N LYS A 328 -23.27 -29.10 -115.71
CA LYS A 328 -21.98 -29.18 -115.05
C LYS A 328 -21.95 -28.17 -113.90
N VAL A 329 -21.75 -28.63 -112.68
CA VAL A 329 -21.68 -27.79 -111.47
C VAL A 329 -20.20 -27.53 -111.19
N LEU A 330 -19.78 -26.27 -111.36
CA LEU A 330 -18.44 -25.81 -111.02
C LEU A 330 -18.45 -25.37 -109.56
N LEU A 331 -17.66 -26.03 -108.71
CA LEU A 331 -17.50 -25.67 -107.31
C LEU A 331 -16.26 -24.79 -107.11
N LYS A 332 -16.26 -23.97 -106.05
CA LYS A 332 -15.21 -22.97 -105.83
C LYS A 332 -13.91 -23.57 -105.29
N LYS A 333 -13.99 -24.71 -104.59
CA LYS A 333 -12.85 -25.34 -103.91
C LYS A 333 -12.29 -26.60 -104.58
N ASN A 334 -13.03 -27.23 -105.49
CA ASN A 334 -12.62 -28.48 -106.13
C ASN A 334 -12.54 -28.33 -107.66
N PRO A 335 -11.38 -28.60 -108.31
CA PRO A 335 -11.19 -28.40 -109.75
C PRO A 335 -11.78 -29.52 -110.63
N GLU A 336 -12.27 -30.62 -110.04
CA GLU A 336 -12.92 -31.70 -110.78
C GLU A 336 -14.34 -31.32 -111.23
N ALA A 337 -14.68 -31.65 -112.47
CA ALA A 337 -16.01 -31.40 -113.01
C ALA A 337 -17.05 -32.31 -112.34
N VAL A 338 -17.91 -31.75 -111.49
CA VAL A 338 -19.08 -32.45 -110.93
C VAL A 338 -20.28 -32.27 -111.86
N PHE A 339 -20.99 -33.36 -112.12
CA PHE A 339 -22.15 -33.40 -112.99
C PHE A 339 -23.41 -33.72 -112.19
N GLU A 340 -24.49 -33.01 -112.51
CA GLU A 340 -25.80 -33.24 -111.90
C GLU A 340 -26.72 -33.99 -112.86
N ILE A 341 -27.22 -35.14 -112.40
CA ILE A 341 -28.25 -35.91 -113.08
C ILE A 341 -29.55 -35.83 -112.28
N PRO A 342 -30.63 -35.27 -112.86
CA PRO A 342 -31.96 -35.39 -112.29
C PRO A 342 -32.48 -36.82 -112.50
N PHE A 343 -33.09 -37.39 -111.47
CA PHE A 343 -33.85 -38.63 -111.57
C PHE A 343 -35.20 -38.45 -110.91
N SER A 344 -36.24 -39.09 -111.45
CA SER A 344 -37.62 -38.83 -111.02
C SER A 344 -37.98 -37.31 -111.06
N TYR A 345 -39.05 -36.91 -110.38
CA TYR A 345 -39.50 -35.50 -110.36
C TYR A 345 -38.61 -34.59 -109.49
N ASN A 346 -38.09 -35.13 -108.37
CA ASN A 346 -37.37 -34.34 -107.35
C ASN A 346 -35.99 -34.91 -106.94
N GLY A 347 -35.49 -35.97 -107.59
CA GLY A 347 -34.22 -36.61 -107.26
C GLY A 347 -33.02 -36.00 -107.99
N ARG A 348 -31.85 -36.00 -107.33
CA ARG A 348 -30.57 -35.49 -107.85
C ARG A 348 -29.44 -36.48 -107.52
N ILE A 349 -28.67 -36.89 -108.51
CA ILE A 349 -27.40 -37.60 -108.34
C ILE A 349 -26.28 -36.65 -108.74
N TYR A 350 -25.28 -36.52 -107.87
CA TYR A 350 -24.05 -35.79 -108.12
C TYR A 350 -22.91 -36.77 -108.29
N PHE A 351 -22.21 -36.70 -109.42
CA PHE A 351 -21.07 -37.57 -109.70
C PHE A 351 -19.91 -36.80 -110.34
N SER A 352 -18.69 -37.29 -110.17
CA SER A 352 -17.50 -36.84 -110.88
C SER A 352 -16.88 -37.97 -111.72
N LYS A 353 -16.11 -37.61 -112.75
CA LYS A 353 -15.30 -38.57 -113.53
C LYS A 353 -13.84 -38.41 -113.10
N GLY A 354 -13.26 -39.46 -112.51
CA GLY A 354 -11.85 -39.47 -112.12
C GLY A 354 -10.91 -39.60 -113.32
N LYS A 355 -9.63 -39.26 -113.14
CA LYS A 355 -8.59 -39.35 -114.19
C LYS A 355 -8.39 -40.77 -114.75
N ASP A 356 -8.78 -41.78 -113.99
CA ASP A 356 -8.69 -43.21 -114.35
C ASP A 356 -9.92 -43.73 -115.13
N GLY A 357 -10.83 -42.84 -115.55
CA GLY A 357 -12.05 -43.20 -116.28
C GLY A 357 -13.18 -43.77 -115.41
N LYS A 358 -12.97 -43.96 -114.10
CA LYS A 358 -13.99 -44.42 -113.15
C LYS A 358 -14.94 -43.29 -112.74
N VAL A 359 -16.21 -43.66 -112.54
CA VAL A 359 -17.29 -42.75 -112.11
C VAL A 359 -17.40 -42.78 -110.59
N ASN A 360 -17.40 -41.60 -109.95
CA ASN A 360 -17.52 -41.46 -108.50
C ASN A 360 -18.84 -40.76 -108.14
N ILE A 361 -19.74 -41.44 -107.45
CA ILE A 361 -21.01 -40.87 -106.98
C ILE A 361 -20.79 -40.26 -105.59
N LEU A 362 -20.96 -38.94 -105.51
CA LEU A 362 -20.62 -38.12 -104.33
C LEU A 362 -21.81 -37.95 -103.39
N SER A 363 -23.00 -37.69 -103.94
CA SER A 363 -24.23 -37.58 -103.17
C SER A 363 -25.45 -37.97 -104.01
N ILE A 364 -26.45 -38.55 -103.34
CA ILE A 364 -27.76 -38.87 -103.89
C ILE A 364 -28.78 -38.24 -102.95
N GLY A 365 -29.67 -37.41 -103.47
CA GLY A 365 -30.61 -36.68 -102.62
C GLY A 365 -31.84 -36.20 -103.35
N THR A 366 -32.66 -35.44 -102.64
CA THR A 366 -33.86 -34.79 -103.18
C THR A 366 -33.64 -33.28 -103.29
N LYS A 367 -34.57 -32.58 -103.94
CA LYS A 367 -34.55 -31.11 -104.02
C LYS A 367 -34.42 -30.43 -102.65
N ASN A 368 -34.96 -31.03 -101.58
CA ASN A 368 -34.92 -30.47 -100.22
C ASN A 368 -33.56 -30.64 -99.54
N THR A 369 -32.74 -31.58 -99.99
CA THR A 369 -31.38 -31.80 -99.46
C THR A 369 -30.31 -31.12 -100.31
N GLN A 370 -30.70 -30.48 -101.43
CA GLN A 370 -29.80 -29.90 -102.41
C GLN A 370 -28.77 -28.92 -101.82
N GLU A 371 -29.18 -28.01 -100.93
CA GLU A 371 -28.23 -27.06 -100.31
C GLU A 371 -27.19 -27.76 -99.43
N LYS A 372 -27.63 -28.74 -98.64
CA LYS A 372 -26.75 -29.54 -97.78
C LYS A 372 -25.83 -30.44 -98.58
N ASP A 373 -26.33 -31.00 -99.69
CA ASP A 373 -25.56 -31.87 -100.58
C ASP A 373 -24.52 -31.07 -101.37
N LEU A 374 -24.85 -29.86 -101.84
CA LEU A 374 -23.88 -28.96 -102.46
C LEU A 374 -22.84 -28.44 -101.47
N ALA A 375 -23.24 -28.08 -100.25
CA ALA A 375 -22.30 -27.68 -99.19
C ALA A 375 -21.33 -28.82 -98.82
N PHE A 376 -21.81 -30.06 -98.83
CA PHE A 376 -20.98 -31.23 -98.61
C PHE A 376 -19.99 -31.44 -99.77
N ILE A 377 -20.43 -31.34 -101.02
CA ILE A 377 -19.57 -31.48 -102.20
C ILE A 377 -18.51 -30.36 -102.27
N ASP A 378 -18.80 -29.16 -101.77
CA ASP A 378 -17.81 -28.06 -101.68
C ASP A 378 -16.82 -28.22 -100.51
N SER A 379 -17.09 -29.15 -99.59
CA SER A 379 -16.25 -29.49 -98.43
C SER A 379 -15.34 -30.70 -98.63
N ILE A 380 -15.68 -31.56 -99.60
CA ILE A 380 -14.76 -32.54 -100.21
C ILE A 380 -13.84 -31.75 -101.13
#